data_AF-A0A4Z1ADQ5-F1
#
_entry.id   AF-A0A4Z1ADQ5-F1
#
_cell.length_a   1.000
_cell.length_b   1.000
_cell.length_c   1.000
_cell.angle_alpha   90.00
_cell.angle_beta   90.00
_cell.angle_gamma   90.00
#
_symmetry.space_group_name_H-M   'P 1'
#
loop_
_entity.id
_entity.type
_entity.pdbx_description
1 polymer ?
#
loop_
_entity_poly.entity_id
_entity_poly.type
_entity_poly.pdbx_seq_one_letter_code
_entity_poly.pdbx_strand_id
1 'polypeptide(L)'
;MKKNAILLTVLTFSLMLQTECKKEYVNSAPLCAIALAELHQNLAKDMQELNEGKITQAEYNAGVKLRENGAYTLCLASFVDREENKNF
;
A
#
# COMPACT_ATOMS: atom_id res chain seq x y z
N MET A 1 34.74 16.55 29.69
CA MET A 1 35.05 15.65 28.55
C MET A 1 34.16 14.40 28.47
N LYS A 2 33.83 13.71 29.58
CA LYS A 2 33.02 12.46 29.54
C LYS A 2 31.58 12.59 28.99
N LYS A 3 30.88 13.71 29.24
CA LYS A 3 29.50 13.93 28.77
C LYS A 3 29.40 13.99 27.24
N ASN A 4 30.38 14.61 26.59
CA ASN A 4 30.42 14.74 25.13
C ASN A 4 30.72 13.39 24.46
N ALA A 5 31.52 12.54 25.10
CA ALA A 5 31.80 11.19 24.63
C ALA A 5 30.55 10.30 24.67
N ILE A 6 29.78 10.34 25.77
CA ILE A 6 28.52 9.58 25.90
C ILE A 6 27.49 10.04 24.86
N LEU A 7 27.36 11.36 24.66
CA LEU A 7 26.47 11.91 23.65
C LEU A 7 26.86 11.45 22.23
N LEU A 8 28.17 11.43 21.92
CA LEU A 8 28.67 10.94 20.65
C LEU A 8 28.31 9.46 20.44
N THR A 9 28.50 8.62 21.46
CA THR A 9 28.23 7.18 21.38
C THR A 9 26.75 6.89 21.13
N VAL A 10 25.85 7.60 21.82
CA VAL A 10 24.39 7.46 21.63
C VAL A 10 23.96 7.90 20.22
N LEU A 11 24.54 8.99 19.71
CA LEU A 11 24.30 9.47 18.35
C LEU A 11 24.75 8.46 17.30
N THR A 12 25.96 7.90 17.45
CA THR A 12 26.48 6.90 16.51
C THR A 12 25.69 5.60 16.55
N PHE A 13 25.21 5.17 17.72
CA PHE A 13 24.38 3.97 17.85
C PHE A 13 23.00 4.17 17.21
N SER A 14 22.42 5.36 17.35
CA SER A 14 21.13 5.71 16.76
C SER A 14 21.18 5.77 15.23
N LEU A 15 22.31 6.21 14.65
CA LEU A 15 22.52 6.18 13.19
C LEU A 15 22.64 4.76 12.64
N MET A 16 23.27 3.83 13.38
CA MET A 16 23.44 2.43 12.95
C MET A 16 22.11 1.66 12.93
N LEU A 17 21.13 2.04 13.76
CA LEU A 17 19.78 1.44 13.73
C LEU A 17 18.95 1.84 12.50
N GLN A 18 19.35 2.88 11.76
CA GLN A 18 18.63 3.34 10.57
C GLN A 18 19.08 2.64 9.28
N THR A 19 20.30 2.08 9.24
CA THR A 19 20.89 1.49 8.03
C THR A 19 20.34 0.10 7.69
N GLU A 20 19.73 -0.59 8.66
CA GLU A 20 19.06 -1.89 8.49
C GLU A 20 17.59 -1.74 8.05
N CYS A 21 17.06 -0.52 7.98
CA CYS A 21 15.70 -0.27 7.51
C CYS A 21 15.65 -0.26 5.97
N LYS A 22 16.15 -1.33 5.33
CA LYS A 22 15.76 -1.62 3.95
C LYS A 22 14.30 -1.98 3.96
N LYS A 23 13.46 -0.96 3.79
CA LYS A 23 12.08 -1.14 3.35
C LYS A 23 12.13 -1.59 1.89
N GLU A 24 12.53 -2.83 1.68
CA GLU A 24 12.05 -3.57 0.53
C GLU A 24 10.53 -3.50 0.66
N TYR A 25 9.91 -2.69 -0.19
CA TYR A 25 8.48 -2.77 -0.42
C TYR A 25 8.24 -4.23 -0.77
N VAL A 26 7.75 -4.99 0.22
CA VAL A 26 7.55 -6.41 0.07
C VAL A 26 6.52 -6.53 -1.04
N ASN A 27 7.00 -6.89 -2.22
CA ASN A 27 6.22 -7.21 -3.39
C ASN A 27 5.39 -8.44 -3.00
N SER A 28 4.25 -8.18 -2.37
CA SER A 28 3.56 -9.19 -1.61
C SER A 28 2.24 -9.44 -2.30
N ALA A 29 2.16 -10.59 -2.97
CA ALA A 29 0.90 -11.21 -3.32
C ALA A 29 -0.16 -11.12 -2.18
N PRO A 30 0.22 -11.18 -0.89
CA PRO A 30 -0.67 -10.82 0.22
C PRO A 30 -1.35 -9.44 0.11
N LEU A 31 -0.66 -8.37 -0.26
CA LEU A 31 -1.26 -7.03 -0.42
C LEU A 31 -2.27 -7.00 -1.57
N CYS A 32 -1.98 -7.63 -2.70
CA CYS A 32 -2.96 -7.76 -3.78
C CYS A 32 -4.18 -8.58 -3.34
N ALA A 33 -3.98 -9.68 -2.60
CA ALA A 33 -5.08 -10.49 -2.07
C ALA A 33 -5.99 -9.69 -1.13
N ILE A 34 -5.42 -8.86 -0.25
CA ILE A 34 -6.18 -7.96 0.63
C ILE A 34 -6.93 -6.90 -0.19
N ALA A 35 -6.27 -6.25 -1.14
CA ALA A 35 -6.90 -5.24 -2.00
C ALA A 35 -8.07 -5.82 -2.81
N LEU A 36 -7.94 -7.05 -3.31
CA LEU A 36 -9.02 -7.76 -4.00
C LEU A 36 -10.18 -8.10 -3.06
N ALA A 37 -9.90 -8.54 -1.83
CA ALA A 37 -10.95 -8.82 -0.84
C ALA A 37 -11.72 -7.53 -0.49
N GLU A 38 -11.03 -6.41 -0.28
CA GLU A 38 -11.65 -5.11 -0.03
C GLU A 38 -12.47 -4.62 -1.23
N LEU A 39 -11.99 -4.84 -2.46
CA LEU A 39 -12.74 -4.53 -3.68
C LEU A 39 -14.08 -5.27 -3.67
N HIS A 40 -14.07 -6.59 -3.47
CA HIS A 40 -15.30 -7.40 -3.50
C HIS A 40 -16.29 -6.99 -2.41
N GLN A 41 -15.80 -6.72 -1.19
CA GLN A 41 -16.66 -6.25 -0.10
C GLN A 41 -17.32 -4.90 -0.43
N ASN A 42 -16.55 -3.95 -0.97
CA ASN A 42 -17.07 -2.63 -1.32
C ASN A 42 -18.06 -2.68 -2.48
N LEU A 43 -17.81 -3.52 -3.50
CA LEU A 43 -18.74 -3.71 -4.61
C LEU A 43 -20.08 -4.31 -4.15
N ALA A 44 -20.04 -5.26 -3.21
CA ALA A 44 -21.24 -5.82 -2.62
C ALA A 44 -22.05 -4.77 -1.84
N LYS A 45 -21.36 -3.91 -1.07
CA LYS A 45 -21.99 -2.79 -0.36
C LYS A 45 -22.60 -1.77 -1.33
N ASP A 46 -21.88 -1.38 -2.37
CA ASP A 46 -22.38 -0.43 -3.37
C ASP A 46 -23.62 -0.99 -4.08
N MET A 47 -23.65 -2.30 -4.37
CA MET A 47 -24.82 -2.96 -4.96
C MET A 47 -26.01 -2.95 -3.99
N GLN A 48 -25.78 -3.18 -2.70
CA GLN A 48 -26.82 -3.08 -1.69
C GLN A 48 -27.36 -1.65 -1.60
N GLU A 49 -26.49 -0.64 -1.57
CA GLU A 49 -26.89 0.77 -1.54
C GLU A 49 -27.68 1.19 -2.78
N LEU A 50 -27.32 0.66 -3.96
CA LEU A 50 -28.08 0.85 -5.20
C LEU A 50 -29.48 0.22 -5.09
N ASN A 51 -29.58 -1.02 -4.60
CA ASN A 51 -30.86 -1.72 -4.43
C ASN A 51 -31.76 -1.04 -3.38
N GLU A 52 -31.17 -0.42 -2.36
CA GLU A 52 -31.87 0.37 -1.35
C GLU A 52 -32.22 1.79 -1.85
N GLY A 53 -31.81 2.17 -3.06
CA GLY A 53 -32.04 3.49 -3.64
C GLY A 53 -31.26 4.62 -2.97
N LYS A 54 -30.20 4.28 -2.20
CA LYS A 54 -29.32 5.26 -1.52
C LYS A 54 -28.34 5.92 -2.48
N ILE A 55 -27.97 5.22 -3.55
CA ILE A 55 -27.14 5.74 -4.64
C ILE A 55 -27.83 5.48 -5.98
N THR A 56 -27.51 6.29 -6.96
CA THR A 56 -27.98 6.16 -8.34
C THR A 56 -27.14 5.15 -9.12
N GLN A 57 -27.67 4.66 -10.24
CA GLN A 57 -26.90 3.81 -11.17
C GLN A 57 -25.62 4.50 -11.67
N ALA A 58 -25.64 5.82 -11.84
CA ALA A 58 -24.47 6.59 -12.28
C ALA A 58 -23.37 6.61 -11.21
N GLU A 59 -23.75 6.82 -9.95
CA GLU A 59 -22.82 6.77 -8.80
C GLU A 59 -22.25 5.37 -8.60
N TYR A 60 -23.09 4.33 -8.71
CA TYR A 60 -22.63 2.94 -8.68
C TYR A 60 -21.58 2.67 -9.76
N ASN A 61 -21.88 3.01 -11.03
CA ASN A 61 -20.96 2.78 -12.16
C ASN A 61 -19.63 3.54 -12.00
N ALA A 62 -19.69 4.78 -11.50
CA ALA A 62 -18.49 5.57 -11.22
C ALA A 62 -17.65 4.95 -10.08
N GLY A 63 -18.32 4.49 -9.01
CA GLY A 63 -17.70 3.81 -7.88
C GLY A 63 -17.00 2.52 -8.29
N VAL A 64 -17.68 1.65 -9.05
CA VAL A 64 -17.11 0.41 -9.60
C VAL A 64 -15.81 0.70 -10.34
N LYS A 65 -15.85 1.63 -11.31
CA LYS A 65 -14.69 1.98 -12.14
C LYS A 65 -13.52 2.50 -11.30
N LEU A 66 -13.78 3.35 -10.31
CA LEU A 66 -12.74 3.90 -9.43
C LEU A 66 -12.09 2.80 -8.58
N ARG A 67 -12.88 1.92 -7.98
CA ARG A 67 -12.38 0.87 -7.09
C ARG A 67 -11.63 -0.21 -7.85
N GLU A 68 -12.14 -0.66 -8.99
CA GLU A 68 -11.45 -1.62 -9.85
C GLU A 68 -10.09 -1.06 -10.27
N ASN A 69 -10.03 0.16 -10.80
CA ASN A 69 -8.77 0.80 -11.17
C ASN A 69 -7.78 0.91 -10.00
N GLY A 70 -8.26 1.26 -8.80
CA GLY A 70 -7.45 1.35 -7.60
C GLY A 70 -6.87 -0.01 -7.18
N ALA A 71 -7.71 -1.04 -7.11
CA ALA A 71 -7.31 -2.40 -6.75
C ALA A 71 -6.33 -2.99 -7.78
N TYR A 72 -6.58 -2.80 -9.07
CA TYR A 72 -5.65 -3.22 -10.14
C TYR A 72 -4.30 -2.50 -10.04
N THR A 73 -4.31 -1.19 -9.74
CA THR A 73 -3.06 -0.43 -9.57
C THR A 73 -2.26 -0.94 -8.38
N LEU A 74 -2.91 -1.21 -7.24
CA LEU A 74 -2.27 -1.79 -6.06
C LEU A 74 -1.72 -3.19 -6.35
N CYS A 75 -2.49 -4.03 -7.05
CA CYS A 75 -2.04 -5.35 -7.46
C CYS A 75 -0.85 -5.28 -8.42
N LEU A 76 -0.90 -4.43 -9.45
CA LEU A 76 0.22 -4.23 -10.37
C LEU A 76 1.46 -3.72 -9.63
N ALA A 77 1.32 -2.72 -8.77
CA ALA A 77 2.43 -2.22 -7.95
C ALA A 77 3.01 -3.30 -7.02
N SER A 78 2.20 -4.27 -6.58
CA SER A 78 2.65 -5.43 -5.78
C SER A 78 3.26 -6.58 -6.58
N PHE A 79 3.31 -6.46 -7.91
CA PHE A 79 4.02 -7.38 -8.81
C PHE A 79 5.17 -6.71 -9.58
N VAL A 80 5.14 -5.37 -9.74
CA VAL A 80 6.20 -4.59 -10.38
C VAL A 80 7.35 -4.40 -9.38
N ASP A 81 8.15 -5.45 -9.24
CA ASP A 81 9.55 -5.33 -8.82
C ASP A 81 10.39 -6.34 -9.61
N ARG A 82 10.51 -6.09 -10.91
CA ARG A 82 11.40 -6.82 -11.82
C ARG A 82 11.86 -5.91 -12.97
N GLU A 83 13.18 -5.67 -13.00
CA GLU A 83 14.05 -5.36 -14.16
C GLU A 83 14.70 -3.97 -14.31
N GLU A 84 14.24 -2.86 -13.73
CA GLU A 84 14.86 -1.53 -14.04
C GLU A 84 15.93 -0.99 -13.07
N ASN A 85 16.30 -1.67 -11.98
CA ASN A 85 17.37 -1.20 -11.07
C ASN A 85 18.48 -2.22 -10.82
N LYS A 86 18.93 -2.91 -11.88
CA LYS A 86 20.22 -3.62 -11.87
C LYS A 86 21.18 -3.24 -13.01
N ASN A 87 20.79 -2.34 -13.93
CA ASN A 87 21.63 -1.93 -15.06
C ASN A 87 21.50 -0.42 -15.41
N PHE A 88 21.48 0.46 -14.41
CA PHE A 88 21.94 1.86 -14.58
C PHE A 88 22.86 2.23 -13.42
#